data_AF-A0A5C7J814-F1
#
_entry.id   AF-A0A5C7J814-F1
#
_cell.length_a   1.000
_cell.length_b   1.000
_cell.length_c   1.000
_cell.angle_alpha   90.00
_cell.angle_beta   90.00
_cell.angle_gamma   90.00
#
_symmetry.space_group_name_H-M   'P 1'
#
loop_
_entity.id
_entity.type
_entity.pdbx_description
1 polymer ?
#
loop_
_entity_poly.entity_id
_entity_poly.type
_entity_poly.pdbx_seq_one_letter_code
_entity_poly.pdbx_strand_id
1 'polypeptide(L)'
;MEHNPYSLGLDKNAANYAVLTPLSFIERSAYVYPDRLSVIHGARRYTWSQTYARARQLGSALAQRGIGTGDTVAAVLNNTPEMYEAHFGVPMCGAVLNTLNTRLDAEAIAFMLDHGEAKVLIVDREYSPTLQKALAILGRPILVVGVDDPEYTGPGERLGSIDYEAFIAAGDPQYRWKPPSDEWDAISLNYTSGTTGNPKGVVYHHRGAYLNAVSNIISWGMQPHAVYLWTLPMFHCNGWCFPWTMAANAGTNVCLRRVEARPVLEAIREHKVTHYCGAPIVHAMLLNAPDELRDGIDHKVSALIAAAPPPAAVIEGMQRIGFDITHVYGLTETYGPASVCAKHPEWQALPLEEQVRLNGRQGVRYHLQEGVTVMNPETMEPVPRDGETMGEIMFRGNITMKGYLKNPSATEEAFRGGWYHTGDLAVMQPDGYVKIKDRSKDVIISGGENISSIEV
;
A
#
# COMPACT_ATOMS: atom_id res chain seq x y z
N MET A 1 41.81 13.42 -9.53
CA MET A 1 40.59 13.57 -10.37
C MET A 1 40.15 15.02 -10.28
N GLU A 2 40.96 15.94 -10.78
CA GLU A 2 40.72 17.38 -10.69
C GLU A 2 40.58 17.92 -12.12
N HIS A 3 39.52 18.71 -12.35
CA HIS A 3 39.00 19.23 -13.63
C HIS A 3 38.07 18.30 -14.44
N ASN A 4 36.95 17.91 -13.84
CA ASN A 4 35.75 17.56 -14.60
C ASN A 4 34.87 18.83 -14.77
N PRO A 5 34.68 19.35 -16.00
CA PRO A 5 33.83 20.54 -16.21
C PRO A 5 32.37 20.33 -15.81
N TYR A 6 31.90 19.08 -15.68
CA TYR A 6 30.54 18.76 -15.23
C TYR A 6 30.37 18.76 -13.70
N SER A 7 31.40 19.08 -12.93
CA SER A 7 31.33 19.16 -11.46
C SER A 7 31.74 20.51 -10.88
N LEU A 8 32.11 21.49 -11.71
CA LEU A 8 32.56 22.80 -11.26
C LEU A 8 31.45 23.84 -11.39
N GLY A 9 31.01 24.42 -10.27
CA GLY A 9 29.96 25.45 -10.26
C GLY A 9 28.56 24.94 -10.63
N LEU A 10 28.34 23.62 -10.57
CA LEU A 10 27.07 22.94 -10.88
C LEU A 10 26.47 22.27 -9.63
N ASP A 11 26.75 22.84 -8.45
CA ASP A 11 26.23 22.33 -7.18
C ASP A 11 24.70 22.41 -7.13
N LYS A 12 24.11 21.49 -6.37
CA LYS A 12 22.68 21.52 -6.04
C LYS A 12 22.38 22.82 -5.29
N ASN A 13 21.28 23.47 -5.63
CA ASN A 13 20.76 24.65 -4.97
C ASN A 13 19.22 24.60 -4.90
N ALA A 14 18.61 25.55 -4.19
CA ALA A 14 17.18 25.55 -3.96
C ALA A 14 16.32 25.67 -5.23
N ALA A 15 16.88 26.15 -6.36
CA ALA A 15 16.14 26.28 -7.62
C ALA A 15 16.19 25.01 -8.48
N ASN A 16 17.20 24.15 -8.34
CA ASN A 16 17.40 22.94 -9.16
C ASN A 16 17.31 21.62 -8.37
N TYR A 17 17.08 21.69 -7.06
CA TYR A 17 16.97 20.53 -6.20
C TYR A 17 15.82 20.69 -5.19
N ALA A 18 14.94 19.70 -5.18
CA ALA A 18 13.95 19.49 -4.15
C ALA A 18 13.95 18.01 -3.77
N VAL A 19 13.78 17.72 -2.48
CA VAL A 19 13.68 16.33 -2.00
C VAL A 19 12.42 15.67 -2.54
N LEU A 20 12.49 14.38 -2.87
CA LEU A 20 11.31 13.63 -3.28
C LEU A 20 10.46 13.28 -2.05
N THR A 21 9.21 13.75 -2.06
CA THR A 21 8.21 13.42 -1.04
C THR A 21 6.81 13.38 -1.64
N PRO A 22 6.00 12.33 -1.36
CA PRO A 22 4.64 12.23 -1.91
C PRO A 22 3.69 13.30 -1.35
N LEU A 23 4.09 14.04 -0.31
CA LEU A 23 3.32 15.16 0.25
C LEU A 23 3.13 16.30 -0.75
N SER A 24 4.07 16.47 -1.69
CA SER A 24 3.93 17.45 -2.77
C SER A 24 2.75 17.18 -3.70
N PHE A 25 2.28 15.92 -3.78
CA PHE A 25 1.17 15.55 -4.66
C PHE A 25 -0.17 16.10 -4.19
N ILE A 26 -0.46 16.06 -2.88
CA ILE A 26 -1.71 16.61 -2.34
C ILE A 26 -1.72 18.14 -2.45
N GLU A 27 -0.59 18.79 -2.21
CA GLU A 27 -0.45 20.23 -2.40
C GLU A 27 -0.72 20.63 -3.86
N ARG A 28 -0.09 19.94 -4.81
CA ARG A 28 -0.30 20.19 -6.24
C ARG A 28 -1.76 19.98 -6.64
N SER A 29 -2.40 18.90 -6.19
CA SER A 29 -3.79 18.61 -6.53
C SER A 29 -4.76 19.63 -5.95
N ALA A 30 -4.52 20.08 -4.72
CA ALA A 30 -5.30 21.16 -4.11
C ALA A 30 -5.10 22.51 -4.81
N TYR A 31 -3.88 22.78 -5.31
CA TYR A 31 -3.58 24.01 -6.05
C TYR A 31 -4.20 24.03 -7.46
N VAL A 32 -4.05 22.93 -8.21
CA VAL A 32 -4.50 22.87 -9.62
C VAL A 32 -5.99 22.55 -9.74
N TYR A 33 -6.54 21.73 -8.83
CA TYR A 33 -7.91 21.23 -8.89
C TYR A 33 -8.65 21.41 -7.54
N PRO A 34 -8.72 22.63 -6.99
CA PRO A 34 -9.20 22.88 -5.63
C PRO A 34 -10.61 22.37 -5.35
N ASP A 35 -11.50 22.45 -6.35
CA ASP A 35 -12.93 22.10 -6.23
C ASP A 35 -13.26 20.68 -6.70
N ARG A 36 -12.28 19.95 -7.23
CA ARG A 36 -12.50 18.58 -7.67
C ARG A 36 -12.63 17.67 -6.46
N LEU A 37 -13.62 16.76 -6.51
CA LEU A 37 -13.81 15.74 -5.47
C LEU A 37 -12.56 14.88 -5.29
N SER A 38 -12.05 14.84 -4.07
CA SER A 38 -10.93 14.01 -3.63
C SER A 38 -11.41 12.79 -2.86
N VAL A 39 -12.49 12.89 -2.08
CA VAL A 39 -12.99 11.83 -1.19
C VAL A 39 -14.52 11.76 -1.21
N ILE A 40 -15.04 10.54 -1.22
CA ILE A 40 -16.45 10.16 -1.09
C ILE A 40 -16.52 9.09 0.01
N HIS A 41 -17.29 9.32 1.07
CA HIS A 41 -17.52 8.34 2.14
C HIS A 41 -18.92 8.51 2.74
N GLY A 42 -19.85 7.61 2.41
CA GLY A 42 -21.24 7.75 2.83
C GLY A 42 -21.85 9.05 2.32
N ALA A 43 -22.27 9.95 3.22
CA ALA A 43 -22.70 11.31 2.86
C ALA A 43 -21.55 12.34 2.75
N ARG A 44 -20.35 12.02 3.28
CA ARG A 44 -19.22 12.95 3.29
C ARG A 44 -18.61 13.09 1.89
N ARG A 45 -18.40 14.34 1.47
CA ARG A 45 -17.76 14.71 0.20
C ARG A 45 -16.70 15.75 0.48
N TYR A 46 -15.46 15.49 0.09
CA TYR A 46 -14.38 16.47 0.17
C TYR A 46 -13.82 16.77 -1.20
N THR A 47 -13.43 18.02 -1.39
CA THR A 47 -12.62 18.46 -2.53
C THR A 47 -11.12 18.38 -2.19
N TRP A 48 -10.25 18.45 -3.18
CA TRP A 48 -8.80 18.45 -2.95
C TRP A 48 -8.34 19.59 -2.04
N SER A 49 -8.92 20.79 -2.17
CA SER A 49 -8.63 21.91 -1.26
C SER A 49 -9.00 21.60 0.19
N GLN A 50 -10.14 20.97 0.41
CA GLN A 50 -10.61 20.55 1.74
C GLN A 50 -9.74 19.43 2.33
N THR A 51 -9.44 18.38 1.57
CA THR A 51 -8.58 17.29 2.05
C THR A 51 -7.17 17.79 2.38
N TYR A 52 -6.61 18.71 1.58
CA TYR A 52 -5.32 19.30 1.89
C TYR A 52 -5.36 20.18 3.15
N ALA A 53 -6.41 20.98 3.33
CA ALA A 53 -6.60 21.75 4.56
C ALA A 53 -6.69 20.83 5.79
N ARG A 54 -7.48 19.75 5.71
CA ARG A 54 -7.65 18.78 6.81
C ARG A 54 -6.35 18.02 7.13
N ALA A 55 -5.59 17.61 6.12
CA ALA A 55 -4.26 17.02 6.32
C ALA A 55 -3.29 18.00 7.00
N ARG A 56 -3.28 19.28 6.60
CA ARG A 56 -2.49 20.33 7.25
C ARG A 56 -2.90 20.57 8.69
N GLN A 57 -4.20 20.57 8.96
CA GLN A 57 -4.75 20.66 10.30
C GLN A 57 -4.30 19.50 11.19
N LEU A 58 -4.36 18.26 10.68
CA LEU A 58 -3.85 17.10 11.40
C LEU A 58 -2.36 17.26 11.75
N GLY A 59 -1.52 17.60 10.76
CA GLY A 59 -0.08 17.83 10.99
C GLY A 59 0.19 18.96 11.98
N SER A 60 -0.56 20.05 11.90
CA SER A 60 -0.48 21.17 12.83
C SER A 60 -0.86 20.76 14.27
N ALA A 61 -1.99 20.07 14.44
CA ALA A 61 -2.48 19.64 15.74
C ALA A 61 -1.54 18.63 16.43
N LEU A 62 -0.86 17.79 15.64
CA LEU A 62 0.22 16.92 16.10
C LEU A 62 1.46 17.73 16.52
N ALA A 63 1.92 18.65 15.67
CA ALA A 63 3.08 19.49 15.95
C ALA A 63 2.89 20.36 17.21
N GLN A 64 1.69 20.93 17.42
CA GLN A 64 1.34 21.68 18.63
C GLN A 64 1.42 20.84 19.90
N ARG A 65 1.36 19.50 19.79
CA ARG A 65 1.52 18.55 20.90
C ARG A 65 2.92 17.97 20.98
N GLY A 66 3.88 18.58 20.28
CA GLY A 66 5.29 18.19 20.30
C GLY A 66 5.61 16.93 19.50
N ILE A 67 4.72 16.49 18.61
CA ILE A 67 4.97 15.35 17.72
C ILE A 67 5.68 15.84 16.46
N GLY A 68 6.79 15.20 16.10
CA GLY A 68 7.51 15.52 14.87
C GLY A 68 8.49 14.46 14.40
N THR A 69 9.61 14.88 13.82
CA THR A 69 10.64 13.97 13.30
C THR A 69 11.09 12.95 14.33
N GLY A 70 11.05 11.66 13.95
CA GLY A 70 11.41 10.54 14.80
C GLY A 70 10.26 9.98 15.65
N ASP A 71 9.11 10.64 15.69
CA ASP A 71 7.95 10.17 16.43
C ASP A 71 7.04 9.30 15.57
N THR A 72 6.38 8.33 16.22
CA THR A 72 5.43 7.44 15.56
C THR A 72 3.99 7.78 15.96
N VAL A 73 3.13 7.94 14.95
CA VAL A 73 1.67 8.03 15.10
C VAL A 73 1.05 6.75 14.56
N ALA A 74 0.48 5.94 15.44
CA ALA A 74 -0.22 4.72 15.05
C ALA A 74 -1.67 4.98 14.65
N ALA A 75 -2.18 4.21 13.70
CA ALA A 75 -3.56 4.29 13.24
C ALA A 75 -4.19 2.89 13.15
N VAL A 76 -5.34 2.70 13.81
CA VAL A 76 -6.20 1.52 13.69
C VAL A 76 -7.54 2.01 13.14
N LEU A 77 -7.60 2.11 11.82
CA LEU A 77 -8.71 2.71 11.08
C LEU A 77 -9.12 1.83 9.90
N ASN A 78 -10.40 1.90 9.54
CA ASN A 78 -10.90 1.39 8.27
C ASN A 78 -10.48 2.30 7.10
N ASN A 79 -10.91 1.96 5.88
CA ASN A 79 -10.76 2.83 4.72
C ASN A 79 -11.73 4.03 4.83
N THR A 80 -11.37 5.00 5.66
CA THR A 80 -12.16 6.21 5.92
C THR A 80 -11.35 7.46 5.55
N PRO A 81 -11.99 8.64 5.46
CA PRO A 81 -11.28 9.89 5.18
C PRO A 81 -10.13 10.19 6.16
N GLU A 82 -10.29 9.85 7.43
CA GLU A 82 -9.30 10.07 8.50
C GLU A 82 -8.02 9.26 8.25
N MET A 83 -8.16 8.01 7.79
CA MET A 83 -7.02 7.18 7.41
C MET A 83 -6.30 7.76 6.18
N TYR A 84 -7.05 8.25 5.20
CA TYR A 84 -6.47 8.92 4.03
C TYR A 84 -5.73 10.21 4.41
N GLU A 85 -6.33 11.02 5.27
CA GLU A 85 -5.74 12.24 5.83
C GLU A 85 -4.46 11.94 6.61
N ALA A 86 -4.42 10.84 7.38
CA ALA A 86 -3.24 10.42 8.15
C ALA A 86 -2.00 10.14 7.27
N HIS A 87 -2.17 9.64 6.05
CA HIS A 87 -1.06 9.41 5.09
C HIS A 87 -0.34 10.69 4.66
N PHE A 88 -0.95 11.86 4.90
CA PHE A 88 -0.38 13.16 4.59
C PHE A 88 -0.10 13.97 5.85
N GLY A 89 -1.08 14.09 6.75
CA GLY A 89 -0.98 14.95 7.92
C GLY A 89 0.06 14.48 8.94
N VAL A 90 0.23 13.17 9.14
CA VAL A 90 1.27 12.65 10.04
C VAL A 90 2.67 12.99 9.50
N PRO A 91 3.03 12.67 8.23
CA PRO A 91 4.34 13.05 7.71
C PRO A 91 4.53 14.57 7.51
N MET A 92 3.46 15.38 7.46
CA MET A 92 3.57 16.85 7.39
C MET A 92 4.17 17.48 8.66
N CYS A 93 4.11 16.82 9.83
CA CYS A 93 4.89 17.24 11.00
C CYS A 93 6.26 16.52 11.10
N GLY A 94 6.59 15.66 10.13
CA GLY A 94 7.82 14.86 10.12
C GLY A 94 7.70 13.52 10.84
N ALA A 95 6.55 13.20 11.41
CA ALA A 95 6.33 11.92 12.10
C ALA A 95 6.11 10.75 11.13
N VAL A 96 6.27 9.54 11.63
CA VAL A 96 6.09 8.28 10.91
C VAL A 96 4.68 7.75 11.13
N LEU A 97 3.93 7.50 10.06
CA LEU A 97 2.63 6.85 10.15
C LEU A 97 2.80 5.34 10.33
N ASN A 98 2.28 4.78 11.42
CA ASN A 98 2.23 3.33 11.65
C ASN A 98 0.81 2.80 11.45
N THR A 99 0.54 2.24 10.28
CA THR A 99 -0.79 1.71 9.96
C THR A 99 -0.94 0.29 10.46
N LEU A 100 -1.85 0.07 11.41
CA LEU A 100 -2.05 -1.22 12.05
C LEU A 100 -3.27 -1.95 11.52
N ASN A 101 -3.15 -3.26 11.36
CA ASN A 101 -4.22 -4.11 10.87
C ASN A 101 -5.34 -4.23 11.90
N THR A 102 -6.56 -3.89 11.49
CA THR A 102 -7.75 -3.86 12.35
C THR A 102 -8.22 -5.24 12.82
N ARG A 103 -7.64 -6.32 12.26
CA ARG A 103 -7.97 -7.72 12.60
C ARG A 103 -7.02 -8.34 13.63
N LEU A 104 -6.02 -7.60 14.11
CA LEU A 104 -5.07 -8.08 15.11
C LEU A 104 -5.71 -8.13 16.51
N ASP A 105 -5.20 -9.02 17.34
CA ASP A 105 -5.56 -9.10 18.75
C ASP A 105 -4.86 -7.99 19.58
N ALA A 106 -5.22 -7.91 20.86
CA ALA A 106 -4.75 -6.85 21.75
C ALA A 106 -3.25 -6.95 22.01
N GLU A 107 -2.72 -8.17 22.13
CA GLU A 107 -1.33 -8.49 22.39
C GLU A 107 -0.44 -8.06 21.21
N ALA A 108 -0.82 -8.41 19.99
CA ALA A 108 -0.09 -8.00 18.79
C ALA A 108 -0.11 -6.48 18.62
N ILE A 109 -1.25 -5.83 18.86
CA ILE A 109 -1.34 -4.37 18.78
C ILE A 109 -0.47 -3.71 19.86
N ALA A 110 -0.54 -4.17 21.11
CA ALA A 110 0.29 -3.66 22.19
C ALA A 110 1.79 -3.79 21.88
N PHE A 111 2.20 -4.96 21.37
CA PHE A 111 3.56 -5.18 20.91
C PHE A 111 3.98 -4.17 19.82
N MET A 112 3.14 -3.95 18.80
CA MET A 112 3.46 -3.01 17.71
C MET A 112 3.49 -1.55 18.17
N LEU A 113 2.61 -1.16 19.10
CA LEU A 113 2.61 0.18 19.71
C LEU A 113 3.87 0.42 20.55
N ASP A 114 4.34 -0.60 21.28
CA ASP A 114 5.55 -0.51 22.07
C ASP A 114 6.81 -0.54 21.20
N HIS A 115 6.93 -1.54 20.32
CA HIS A 115 8.06 -1.72 19.42
C HIS A 115 8.27 -0.50 18.51
N GLY A 116 7.18 0.06 17.98
CA GLY A 116 7.19 1.28 17.16
C GLY A 116 7.28 2.58 17.95
N GLU A 117 7.33 2.53 19.28
CA GLU A 117 7.36 3.69 20.19
C GLU A 117 6.26 4.71 19.88
N ALA A 118 5.04 4.23 19.63
CA ALA A 118 3.91 5.09 19.32
C ALA A 118 3.70 6.11 20.44
N LYS A 119 3.58 7.39 20.07
CA LYS A 119 3.24 8.51 20.96
C LYS A 119 1.77 8.91 20.85
N VAL A 120 1.19 8.68 19.68
CA VAL A 120 -0.22 8.94 19.38
C VAL A 120 -0.84 7.69 18.75
N LEU A 121 -2.08 7.40 19.10
CA LEU A 121 -2.92 6.39 18.49
C LEU A 121 -4.22 7.04 18.00
N ILE A 122 -4.47 6.98 16.69
CA ILE A 122 -5.73 7.35 16.07
C ILE A 122 -6.54 6.07 15.89
N VAL A 123 -7.76 6.01 16.43
CA VAL A 123 -8.53 4.76 16.52
C VAL A 123 -9.99 4.97 16.18
N ASP A 124 -10.54 4.06 15.38
CA ASP A 124 -11.97 3.92 15.15
C ASP A 124 -12.67 3.28 16.35
N ARG A 125 -13.79 3.87 16.79
CA ARG A 125 -14.58 3.35 17.92
C ARG A 125 -14.99 1.87 17.78
N GLU A 126 -15.09 1.34 16.57
CA GLU A 126 -15.39 -0.07 16.29
C GLU A 126 -14.40 -1.02 16.98
N TYR A 127 -13.13 -0.61 17.14
CA TYR A 127 -12.06 -1.45 17.68
C TYR A 127 -11.75 -1.21 19.15
N SER A 128 -12.57 -0.39 19.82
CA SER A 128 -12.34 0.06 21.19
C SER A 128 -12.18 -1.07 22.21
N PRO A 129 -12.98 -2.15 22.19
CA PRO A 129 -12.79 -3.25 23.15
C PRO A 129 -11.41 -3.92 23.05
N THR A 130 -10.89 -4.09 21.83
CA THR A 130 -9.55 -4.66 21.60
C THR A 130 -8.48 -3.65 22.00
N LEU A 131 -8.64 -2.37 21.65
CA LEU A 131 -7.62 -1.36 21.94
C LEU A 131 -7.55 -0.96 23.42
N GLN A 132 -8.64 -1.03 24.18
CA GLN A 132 -8.58 -0.86 25.64
C GLN A 132 -7.67 -1.91 26.28
N LYS A 133 -7.78 -3.17 25.84
CA LYS A 133 -6.89 -4.25 26.30
C LYS A 133 -5.45 -4.00 25.85
N ALA A 134 -5.25 -3.61 24.59
CA ALA A 134 -3.91 -3.32 24.06
C ALA A 134 -3.23 -2.18 24.83
N LEU A 135 -3.96 -1.10 25.15
CA LEU A 135 -3.46 0.02 25.94
C LEU A 135 -3.15 -0.37 27.39
N ALA A 136 -3.95 -1.27 27.98
CA ALA A 136 -3.67 -1.81 29.31
C ALA A 136 -2.39 -2.67 29.32
N ILE A 137 -2.19 -3.51 28.29
CA ILE A 137 -0.95 -4.31 28.11
C ILE A 137 0.26 -3.41 27.88
N LEU A 138 0.11 -2.36 27.05
CA LEU A 138 1.16 -1.39 26.77
C LEU A 138 1.70 -0.71 28.04
N GLY A 139 0.85 -0.51 29.06
CA GLY A 139 1.26 -0.10 30.41
C GLY A 139 1.86 1.31 30.51
N ARG A 140 1.88 2.09 29.42
CA ARG A 140 2.34 3.49 29.38
C ARG A 140 1.32 4.40 28.69
N PRO A 141 1.18 5.66 29.12
CA PRO A 141 0.24 6.59 28.49
C PRO A 141 0.72 6.98 27.09
N ILE A 142 -0.21 6.99 26.14
CA ILE A 142 -0.08 7.60 24.81
C ILE A 142 -1.29 8.49 24.56
N LEU A 143 -1.16 9.48 23.68
CA LEU A 143 -2.31 10.28 23.27
C LEU A 143 -3.23 9.43 22.39
N VAL A 144 -4.49 9.29 22.78
CA VAL A 144 -5.50 8.57 21.98
C VAL A 144 -6.48 9.56 21.38
N VAL A 145 -6.62 9.53 20.06
CA VAL A 145 -7.57 10.33 19.28
C VAL A 145 -8.62 9.38 18.70
N GLY A 146 -9.86 9.52 19.17
CA GLY A 146 -10.96 8.65 18.75
C GLY A 146 -11.65 9.17 17.49
N VAL A 147 -11.97 8.27 16.57
CA VAL A 147 -12.78 8.52 15.37
C VAL A 147 -14.16 7.90 15.58
N ASP A 148 -15.19 8.73 15.44
CA ASP A 148 -16.61 8.32 15.44
C ASP A 148 -17.16 8.49 14.02
N ASP A 149 -16.93 7.49 13.17
CA ASP A 149 -17.36 7.53 11.77
C ASP A 149 -18.89 7.45 11.68
N PRO A 150 -19.58 8.42 11.04
CA PRO A 150 -21.04 8.40 10.90
C PRO A 150 -21.59 7.16 10.18
N GLU A 151 -20.77 6.46 9.38
CA GLU A 151 -21.18 5.22 8.70
C GLU A 151 -21.15 3.99 9.62
N TYR A 152 -20.70 4.12 10.88
CA TYR A 152 -20.65 3.02 11.85
C TYR A 152 -21.77 3.13 12.89
N THR A 153 -22.72 2.19 12.84
CA THR A 153 -23.85 2.10 13.79
C THR A 153 -23.67 1.00 14.85
N GLY A 154 -22.52 0.34 14.86
CA GLY A 154 -22.24 -0.78 15.77
C GLY A 154 -21.78 -0.37 17.17
N PRO A 155 -21.53 -1.35 18.06
CA PRO A 155 -21.08 -1.10 19.43
C PRO A 155 -19.64 -0.56 19.46
N GLY A 156 -19.28 0.06 20.59
CA GLY A 156 -17.94 0.61 20.82
C GLY A 156 -18.04 2.03 21.35
N GLU A 157 -17.34 2.31 22.45
CA GLU A 157 -17.25 3.66 23.01
C GLU A 157 -16.06 4.39 22.37
N ARG A 158 -16.14 5.71 22.24
CA ARG A 158 -14.99 6.47 21.76
C ARG A 158 -13.83 6.33 22.75
N LEU A 159 -12.66 5.90 22.28
CA LEU A 159 -11.44 5.89 23.08
C LEU A 159 -10.72 7.24 23.06
N GLY A 160 -10.05 7.53 24.18
CA GLY A 160 -9.33 8.77 24.36
C GLY A 160 -10.21 9.94 24.78
N SER A 161 -9.56 11.05 25.11
CA SER A 161 -10.24 12.26 25.60
C SER A 161 -10.65 13.23 24.48
N ILE A 162 -10.21 13.00 23.25
CA ILE A 162 -10.43 13.90 22.12
C ILE A 162 -10.93 13.17 20.88
N ASP A 163 -11.96 13.74 20.27
CA ASP A 163 -12.50 13.33 18.98
C ASP A 163 -11.60 13.80 17.83
N TYR A 164 -11.53 13.04 16.74
CA TYR A 164 -10.70 13.37 15.58
C TYR A 164 -11.07 14.72 14.94
N GLU A 165 -12.36 15.01 14.75
CA GLU A 165 -12.79 16.27 14.15
C GLU A 165 -12.43 17.45 15.07
N ALA A 166 -12.61 17.29 16.38
CA ALA A 166 -12.18 18.28 17.38
C ALA A 166 -10.65 18.42 17.43
N PHE A 167 -9.92 17.32 17.25
CA PHE A 167 -8.45 17.30 17.25
C PHE A 167 -7.89 18.12 16.08
N ILE A 168 -8.36 17.86 14.86
CA ILE A 168 -7.90 18.60 13.68
C ILE A 168 -8.43 20.04 13.66
N ALA A 169 -9.61 20.33 14.21
CA ALA A 169 -10.13 21.69 14.29
C ALA A 169 -9.24 22.65 15.09
N ALA A 170 -8.43 22.13 16.03
CA ALA A 170 -7.41 22.89 16.75
C ALA A 170 -6.13 23.18 15.93
N GLY A 171 -5.94 22.45 14.82
CA GLY A 171 -4.84 22.64 13.90
C GLY A 171 -5.06 23.80 12.93
N ASP A 172 -3.98 24.38 12.42
CA ASP A 172 -4.01 25.43 11.42
C ASP A 172 -4.25 24.87 10.01
N PRO A 173 -5.35 25.22 9.32
CA PRO A 173 -5.57 24.81 7.94
C PRO A 173 -4.59 25.41 6.94
N GLN A 174 -3.79 26.40 7.35
CA GLN A 174 -2.71 27.01 6.57
C GLN A 174 -1.31 26.57 7.04
N TYR A 175 -1.21 25.53 7.87
CA TYR A 175 0.05 25.04 8.41
C TYR A 175 1.12 24.87 7.32
N ARG A 176 2.21 25.62 7.47
CA ARG A 176 3.37 25.59 6.58
C ARG A 176 4.27 24.42 6.96
N TRP A 177 3.80 23.21 6.65
CA TRP A 177 4.62 22.01 6.76
C TRP A 177 5.90 22.16 5.92
N LYS A 178 6.94 21.43 6.33
CA LYS A 178 8.22 21.42 5.63
C LYS A 178 8.43 20.04 4.99
N PRO A 179 8.99 19.97 3.78
CA PRO A 179 9.44 18.69 3.25
C PRO A 179 10.51 18.07 4.17
N PRO A 180 10.73 16.75 4.11
CA PRO A 180 11.76 16.10 4.93
C PRO A 180 13.14 16.68 4.61
N SER A 181 14.06 16.61 5.58
CA SER A 181 15.45 17.06 5.35
C SER A 181 16.17 16.17 4.35
N ASP A 182 15.86 14.87 4.38
CA ASP A 182 16.36 13.87 3.46
C ASP A 182 15.19 13.07 2.90
N GLU A 183 15.17 12.80 1.60
CA GLU A 183 14.17 11.91 1.00
C GLU A 183 14.29 10.45 1.48
N TRP A 184 15.37 10.11 2.20
CA TRP A 184 15.55 8.87 2.94
C TRP A 184 14.96 8.85 4.35
N ASP A 185 14.39 9.98 4.82
CA ASP A 185 13.65 10.04 6.08
C ASP A 185 12.43 9.11 6.05
N ALA A 186 12.08 8.55 7.21
CA ALA A 186 10.99 7.59 7.32
C ALA A 186 9.63 8.27 7.17
N ILE A 187 8.75 7.70 6.33
CA ILE A 187 7.38 8.20 6.11
C ILE A 187 6.32 7.31 6.77
N SER A 188 6.56 6.00 6.80
CA SER A 188 5.63 5.05 7.41
C SER A 188 6.33 3.82 7.97
N LEU A 189 5.71 3.22 8.98
CA LEU A 189 6.05 1.94 9.56
C LEU A 189 4.92 0.95 9.27
N ASN A 190 5.27 -0.25 8.84
CA ASN A 190 4.34 -1.33 8.56
C ASN A 190 4.82 -2.58 9.30
N TYR A 191 3.95 -3.57 9.51
CA TYR A 191 4.35 -4.84 10.13
C TYR A 191 3.98 -6.04 9.25
N THR A 192 4.89 -7.01 9.15
CA THR A 192 4.64 -8.29 8.49
C THR A 192 3.80 -9.22 9.38
N SER A 193 3.09 -10.19 8.78
CA SER A 193 2.18 -11.09 9.50
C SER A 193 2.85 -12.14 10.39
N GLY A 194 4.18 -12.13 10.54
CA GLY A 194 4.88 -12.88 11.60
C GLY A 194 4.72 -14.41 11.59
N THR A 195 4.75 -15.08 10.44
CA THR A 195 4.51 -16.54 10.36
C THR A 195 5.53 -17.41 11.11
N THR A 196 6.70 -16.87 11.46
CA THR A 196 7.76 -17.61 12.18
C THR A 196 8.31 -16.88 13.40
N GLY A 197 7.56 -15.94 14.00
CA GLY A 197 7.97 -15.17 15.17
C GLY A 197 7.31 -13.79 15.28
N ASN A 198 7.87 -12.90 16.10
CA ASN A 198 7.34 -11.54 16.26
C ASN A 198 7.29 -10.79 14.90
N PRO A 199 6.22 -10.03 14.62
CA PRO A 199 6.11 -9.19 13.43
C PRO A 199 7.33 -8.29 13.22
N LYS A 200 7.86 -8.23 11.99
CA LYS A 200 8.99 -7.34 11.66
C LYS A 200 8.46 -5.97 11.23
N GLY A 201 8.99 -4.90 11.82
CA GLY A 201 8.62 -3.53 11.46
C GLY A 201 9.33 -3.08 10.19
N VAL A 202 8.61 -2.96 9.08
CA VAL A 202 9.12 -2.53 7.76
C VAL A 202 9.04 -1.01 7.66
N VAL A 203 10.19 -0.35 7.50
CA VAL A 203 10.29 1.12 7.41
C VAL A 203 10.32 1.58 5.97
N TYR A 204 9.41 2.48 5.59
CA TYR A 204 9.40 3.16 4.30
C TYR A 204 10.05 4.53 4.40
N HIS A 205 10.65 5.00 3.31
CA HIS A 205 11.19 6.34 3.18
C HIS A 205 10.43 7.15 2.11
N HIS A 206 10.50 8.49 2.20
CA HIS A 206 9.76 9.40 1.33
C HIS A 206 10.04 9.18 -0.17
N ARG A 207 11.31 8.96 -0.55
CA ARG A 207 11.72 8.70 -1.94
C ARG A 207 11.01 7.50 -2.56
N GLY A 208 10.89 6.40 -1.82
CA GLY A 208 10.32 5.14 -2.34
C GLY A 208 8.82 5.27 -2.48
N ALA A 209 8.15 5.90 -1.51
CA ALA A 209 6.72 6.21 -1.58
C ALA A 209 6.39 7.14 -2.77
N TYR A 210 7.22 8.17 -3.00
CA TYR A 210 7.08 9.07 -4.16
C TYR A 210 7.20 8.32 -5.49
N LEU A 211 8.26 7.52 -5.63
CA LEU A 211 8.52 6.78 -6.88
C LEU A 211 7.51 5.67 -7.11
N ASN A 212 7.09 4.93 -6.07
CA ASN A 212 6.05 3.91 -6.21
C ASN A 212 4.72 4.53 -6.65
N ALA A 213 4.31 5.66 -6.05
CA ALA A 213 3.07 6.35 -6.41
C ALA A 213 3.03 6.78 -7.89
N VAL A 214 4.14 7.30 -8.43
CA VAL A 214 4.24 7.62 -9.86
C VAL A 214 4.27 6.35 -10.72
N SER A 215 5.01 5.33 -10.27
CA SER A 215 5.12 4.06 -10.98
C SER A 215 3.78 3.34 -11.09
N ASN A 216 2.89 3.44 -10.09
CA ASN A 216 1.52 2.90 -10.16
C ASN A 216 0.73 3.49 -11.32
N ILE A 217 0.78 4.82 -11.50
CA ILE A 217 0.08 5.52 -12.59
C ILE A 217 0.58 5.01 -13.95
N ILE A 218 1.91 4.95 -14.13
CA ILE A 218 2.52 4.53 -15.40
C ILE A 218 2.25 3.05 -15.68
N SER A 219 2.50 2.18 -14.68
CA SER A 219 2.36 0.73 -14.81
C SER A 219 0.94 0.31 -15.15
N TRP A 220 -0.05 0.95 -14.52
CA TRP A 220 -1.46 0.60 -14.72
C TRP A 220 -2.12 1.42 -15.84
N GLY A 221 -1.43 2.43 -16.39
CA GLY A 221 -2.00 3.33 -17.40
C GLY A 221 -3.18 4.14 -16.87
N MET A 222 -3.13 4.55 -15.59
CA MET A 222 -4.22 5.28 -14.95
C MET A 222 -4.45 6.60 -15.66
N GLN A 223 -5.67 6.79 -16.18
CA GLN A 223 -6.07 8.07 -16.76
C GLN A 223 -6.05 9.16 -15.67
N PRO A 224 -5.74 10.42 -16.04
CA PRO A 224 -5.89 11.53 -15.12
C PRO A 224 -7.29 11.53 -14.49
N HIS A 225 -7.33 11.80 -13.19
CA HIS A 225 -8.57 11.87 -12.43
C HIS A 225 -9.41 10.59 -12.32
N ALA A 226 -8.75 9.45 -12.19
CA ALA A 226 -9.41 8.18 -11.92
C ALA A 226 -10.33 8.27 -10.69
N VAL A 227 -11.44 7.54 -10.72
CA VAL A 227 -12.27 7.26 -9.55
C VAL A 227 -11.86 5.90 -9.00
N TYR A 228 -11.30 5.88 -7.80
CA TYR A 228 -10.70 4.73 -7.15
C TYR A 228 -11.51 4.29 -5.93
N LEU A 229 -11.92 3.03 -5.90
CA LEU A 229 -12.67 2.44 -4.80
C LEU A 229 -11.77 1.67 -3.83
N TRP A 230 -11.87 2.02 -2.56
CA TRP A 230 -11.08 1.44 -1.47
C TRP A 230 -11.65 0.10 -0.99
N THR A 231 -11.36 -0.95 -1.74
CA THR A 231 -11.59 -2.36 -1.34
C THR A 231 -10.34 -3.02 -0.73
N LEU A 232 -9.16 -2.47 -1.03
CA LEU A 232 -7.91 -2.83 -0.36
C LEU A 232 -7.77 -2.00 0.92
N PRO A 233 -7.50 -2.61 2.09
CA PRO A 233 -7.27 -1.84 3.30
C PRO A 233 -6.05 -0.92 3.21
N MET A 234 -6.21 0.35 3.58
CA MET A 234 -5.12 1.33 3.61
C MET A 234 -4.03 0.97 4.61
N PHE A 235 -4.28 0.08 5.57
CA PHE A 235 -3.24 -0.42 6.47
C PHE A 235 -2.35 -1.53 5.87
N HIS A 236 -2.68 -2.07 4.70
CA HIS A 236 -1.84 -3.04 4.01
C HIS A 236 -0.90 -2.34 3.04
N CYS A 237 0.37 -2.19 3.46
CA CYS A 237 1.42 -1.49 2.70
C CYS A 237 0.98 -0.05 2.33
N ASN A 238 0.37 0.67 3.28
CA ASN A 238 -0.22 1.99 3.02
C ASN A 238 -1.21 1.98 1.84
N GLY A 239 -2.05 0.95 1.74
CA GLY A 239 -2.97 0.74 0.61
C GLY A 239 -2.24 0.59 -0.72
N TRP A 240 -1.12 -0.13 -0.73
CA TRP A 240 -0.20 -0.26 -1.88
C TRP A 240 0.25 1.10 -2.45
N CYS A 241 0.47 2.07 -1.56
CA CYS A 241 0.80 3.46 -1.89
C CYS A 241 -0.26 4.20 -2.73
N PHE A 242 -1.49 3.66 -2.86
CA PHE A 242 -2.56 4.36 -3.56
C PHE A 242 -3.03 5.66 -2.90
N PRO A 243 -2.90 5.93 -1.58
CA PRO A 243 -3.26 7.24 -1.04
C PRO A 243 -2.43 8.35 -1.69
N TRP A 244 -1.13 8.12 -1.83
CA TRP A 244 -0.21 9.04 -2.52
C TRP A 244 -0.41 9.03 -4.04
N THR A 245 -0.68 7.86 -4.64
CA THR A 245 -0.96 7.72 -6.07
C THR A 245 -2.18 8.53 -6.50
N MET A 246 -3.27 8.46 -5.73
CA MET A 246 -4.51 9.18 -6.03
C MET A 246 -4.33 10.69 -5.90
N ALA A 247 -3.48 11.15 -4.97
CA ALA A 247 -3.05 12.54 -4.92
C ALA A 247 -2.23 12.95 -6.15
N ALA A 248 -1.30 12.13 -6.63
CA ALA A 248 -0.55 12.43 -7.85
C ALA A 248 -1.45 12.47 -9.11
N ASN A 249 -2.47 11.61 -9.14
CA ASN A 249 -3.44 11.51 -10.22
C ASN A 249 -4.55 12.59 -10.17
N ALA A 250 -4.68 13.31 -9.05
CA ALA A 250 -5.81 14.18 -8.74
C ALA A 250 -7.18 13.48 -8.91
N GLY A 251 -7.24 12.20 -8.53
CA GLY A 251 -8.44 11.37 -8.65
C GLY A 251 -9.39 11.47 -7.46
N THR A 252 -10.45 10.67 -7.48
CA THR A 252 -11.46 10.63 -6.42
C THR A 252 -11.37 9.31 -5.67
N ASN A 253 -11.27 9.37 -4.34
CA ASN A 253 -11.20 8.23 -3.44
C ASN A 253 -12.61 7.91 -2.92
N VAL A 254 -13.17 6.77 -3.33
CA VAL A 254 -14.43 6.25 -2.79
C VAL A 254 -14.10 5.29 -1.65
N CYS A 255 -14.43 5.69 -0.44
CA CYS A 255 -14.13 4.96 0.79
C CYS A 255 -15.29 4.04 1.18
N LEU A 256 -14.97 2.81 1.58
CA LEU A 256 -15.91 1.85 2.15
C LEU A 256 -15.34 1.29 3.44
N ARG A 257 -16.10 1.32 4.53
CA ARG A 257 -15.67 0.70 5.79
C ARG A 257 -15.51 -0.81 5.65
N ARG A 258 -16.43 -1.45 4.94
CA ARG A 258 -16.52 -2.89 4.78
C ARG A 258 -16.60 -3.26 3.31
N VAL A 259 -15.97 -4.37 2.97
CA VAL A 259 -15.92 -4.88 1.62
C VAL A 259 -16.95 -5.99 1.49
N GLU A 260 -18.12 -5.61 1.01
CA GLU A 260 -19.26 -6.48 0.77
C GLU A 260 -19.74 -6.28 -0.67
N ALA A 261 -20.26 -7.34 -1.30
CA ALA A 261 -20.55 -7.34 -2.73
C ALA A 261 -21.51 -6.21 -3.16
N ARG A 262 -22.61 -6.05 -2.43
CA ARG A 262 -23.64 -5.04 -2.75
C ARG A 262 -23.09 -3.61 -2.64
N PRO A 263 -22.54 -3.16 -1.49
CA PRO A 263 -21.95 -1.82 -1.38
C PRO A 263 -20.87 -1.53 -2.42
N VAL A 264 -20.04 -2.52 -2.76
CA VAL A 264 -19.00 -2.35 -3.79
C VAL A 264 -19.60 -2.12 -5.18
N LEU A 265 -20.53 -2.98 -5.61
CA LEU A 265 -21.15 -2.85 -6.93
C LEU A 265 -22.03 -1.59 -7.04
N GLU A 266 -22.74 -1.23 -5.97
CA GLU A 266 -23.50 0.02 -5.89
C GLU A 266 -22.59 1.24 -6.01
N ALA A 267 -21.46 1.28 -5.27
CA ALA A 267 -20.48 2.35 -5.37
C ALA A 267 -19.85 2.43 -6.77
N ILE A 268 -19.57 1.28 -7.41
CA ILE A 268 -19.04 1.25 -8.78
C ILE A 268 -20.01 1.91 -9.75
N ARG A 269 -21.30 1.58 -9.64
CA ARG A 269 -22.35 2.14 -10.48
C ARG A 269 -22.58 3.62 -10.20
N GLU A 270 -22.77 4.00 -8.94
CA GLU A 270 -23.15 5.36 -8.53
C GLU A 270 -22.04 6.37 -8.81
N HIS A 271 -20.80 6.03 -8.50
CA HIS A 271 -19.68 6.96 -8.61
C HIS A 271 -18.86 6.77 -9.88
N LYS A 272 -19.30 5.88 -10.78
CA LYS A 272 -18.59 5.50 -12.00
C LYS A 272 -17.13 5.16 -11.71
N VAL A 273 -16.94 4.26 -10.72
CA VAL A 273 -15.60 3.81 -10.30
C VAL A 273 -14.88 3.22 -11.49
N THR A 274 -13.63 3.64 -11.67
CA THR A 274 -12.76 3.21 -12.76
C THR A 274 -11.72 2.20 -12.32
N HIS A 275 -11.30 2.26 -11.05
CA HIS A 275 -10.18 1.47 -10.53
C HIS A 275 -10.47 0.95 -9.11
N TYR A 276 -10.04 -0.26 -8.79
CA TYR A 276 -9.93 -0.74 -7.41
C TYR A 276 -8.86 -1.83 -7.28
N CYS A 277 -8.46 -2.15 -6.06
CA CYS A 277 -7.51 -3.23 -5.78
C CYS A 277 -8.12 -4.23 -4.80
N GLY A 278 -7.82 -5.52 -4.97
CA GLY A 278 -8.36 -6.54 -4.06
C GLY A 278 -7.55 -7.83 -4.05
N ALA A 279 -7.61 -8.55 -2.93
CA ALA A 279 -7.16 -9.93 -2.86
C ALA A 279 -8.13 -10.85 -3.64
N PRO A 280 -7.72 -12.07 -4.03
CA PRO A 280 -8.58 -13.01 -4.75
C PRO A 280 -9.96 -13.23 -4.13
N ILE A 281 -10.05 -13.21 -2.78
CA ILE A 281 -11.32 -13.36 -2.07
C ILE A 281 -12.32 -12.23 -2.35
N VAL A 282 -11.85 -10.99 -2.55
CA VAL A 282 -12.70 -9.85 -2.89
C VAL A 282 -13.26 -10.03 -4.30
N HIS A 283 -12.40 -10.41 -5.26
CA HIS A 283 -12.83 -10.66 -6.64
C HIS A 283 -13.78 -11.85 -6.73
N ALA A 284 -13.51 -12.95 -6.03
CA ALA A 284 -14.41 -14.09 -5.95
C ALA A 284 -15.78 -13.73 -5.34
N MET A 285 -15.80 -12.89 -4.30
CA MET A 285 -17.03 -12.36 -3.72
C MET A 285 -17.85 -11.56 -4.75
N LEU A 286 -17.21 -10.70 -5.54
CA LEU A 286 -17.88 -9.92 -6.59
C LEU A 286 -18.35 -10.78 -7.76
N LEU A 287 -17.56 -11.78 -8.13
CA LEU A 287 -17.91 -12.75 -9.16
C LEU A 287 -19.20 -13.50 -8.81
N ASN A 288 -19.28 -13.98 -7.57
CA ASN A 288 -20.39 -14.78 -7.04
C ASN A 288 -21.61 -13.95 -6.58
N ALA A 289 -21.56 -12.63 -6.70
CA ALA A 289 -22.69 -11.77 -6.39
C ALA A 289 -23.85 -11.98 -7.39
N PRO A 290 -25.11 -11.80 -6.98
CA PRO A 290 -26.26 -11.86 -7.90
C PRO A 290 -26.08 -10.94 -9.11
N ASP A 291 -26.40 -11.43 -10.32
CA ASP A 291 -26.19 -10.71 -11.59
C ASP A 291 -26.83 -9.32 -11.58
N GLU A 292 -28.04 -9.19 -11.03
CA GLU A 292 -28.81 -7.95 -10.90
C GLU A 292 -28.06 -6.82 -10.14
N LEU A 293 -27.08 -7.15 -9.29
CA LEU A 293 -26.27 -6.13 -8.63
C LEU A 293 -25.30 -5.43 -9.57
N ARG A 294 -25.02 -6.02 -10.74
CA ARG A 294 -24.15 -5.45 -11.78
C ARG A 294 -24.94 -4.59 -12.78
N ASP A 295 -26.27 -4.59 -12.72
CA ASP A 295 -27.11 -3.82 -13.63
C ASP A 295 -26.79 -2.31 -13.54
N GLY A 296 -26.53 -1.71 -14.70
CA GLY A 296 -26.19 -0.28 -14.83
C GLY A 296 -24.69 0.04 -14.71
N ILE A 297 -23.82 -0.97 -14.57
CA ILE A 297 -22.38 -0.84 -14.75
C ILE A 297 -22.06 -1.04 -16.24
N ASP A 298 -22.02 0.07 -16.98
CA ASP A 298 -21.89 0.13 -18.44
C ASP A 298 -20.51 0.62 -18.92
N HIS A 299 -19.56 0.74 -17.99
CA HIS A 299 -18.22 1.27 -18.23
C HIS A 299 -17.14 0.28 -17.81
N LYS A 300 -15.93 0.44 -18.35
CA LYS A 300 -14.77 -0.38 -17.99
C LYS A 300 -14.34 -0.12 -16.55
N VAL A 301 -14.19 -1.18 -15.77
CA VAL A 301 -13.58 -1.15 -14.44
C VAL A 301 -12.28 -1.95 -14.48
N SER A 302 -11.16 -1.27 -14.22
CA SER A 302 -9.85 -1.89 -14.10
C SER A 302 -9.62 -2.32 -12.65
N ALA A 303 -9.06 -3.50 -12.40
CA ALA A 303 -8.69 -3.88 -11.05
C ALA A 303 -7.33 -4.56 -10.95
N LEU A 304 -6.63 -4.34 -9.84
CA LEU A 304 -5.43 -5.12 -9.52
C LEU A 304 -5.78 -6.27 -8.56
N ILE A 305 -5.17 -7.42 -8.81
CA ILE A 305 -5.24 -8.61 -7.96
C ILE A 305 -3.86 -8.99 -7.47
N ALA A 306 -3.70 -9.24 -6.16
CA ALA A 306 -2.44 -9.66 -5.54
C ALA A 306 -2.68 -10.28 -4.14
N ALA A 307 -1.63 -10.36 -3.31
CA ALA A 307 -1.58 -10.93 -1.96
C ALA A 307 -1.60 -12.47 -1.89
N ALA A 308 -2.26 -13.14 -2.82
CA ALA A 308 -2.20 -14.60 -2.98
C ALA A 308 -2.23 -14.95 -4.48
N PRO A 309 -1.72 -16.13 -4.88
CA PRO A 309 -1.86 -16.62 -6.25
C PRO A 309 -3.34 -16.60 -6.67
N PRO A 310 -3.72 -15.81 -7.69
CA PRO A 310 -5.11 -15.71 -8.09
C PRO A 310 -5.55 -17.00 -8.79
N PRO A 311 -6.66 -17.63 -8.37
CA PRO A 311 -7.19 -18.78 -9.10
C PRO A 311 -7.54 -18.38 -10.53
N ALA A 312 -7.17 -19.24 -11.48
CA ALA A 312 -7.52 -19.13 -12.90
C ALA A 312 -8.97 -18.68 -13.13
N ALA A 313 -9.91 -19.41 -12.50
CA ALA A 313 -11.34 -19.18 -12.62
C ALA A 313 -11.78 -17.78 -12.15
N VAL A 314 -11.06 -17.15 -11.20
CA VAL A 314 -11.34 -15.79 -10.75
C VAL A 314 -10.92 -14.78 -11.82
N ILE A 315 -9.73 -14.90 -12.41
CA ILE A 315 -9.27 -14.00 -13.48
C ILE A 315 -10.25 -14.06 -14.66
N GLU A 316 -10.56 -15.26 -15.13
CA GLU A 316 -11.49 -15.44 -16.25
C GLU A 316 -12.90 -14.96 -15.90
N GLY A 317 -13.38 -15.32 -14.71
CA GLY A 317 -14.73 -14.98 -14.26
C GLY A 317 -14.95 -13.48 -14.22
N MET A 318 -13.99 -12.75 -13.65
CA MET A 318 -14.03 -11.30 -13.61
C MET A 318 -13.97 -10.68 -15.02
N GLN A 319 -13.15 -11.21 -15.93
CA GLN A 319 -13.15 -10.78 -17.34
C GLN A 319 -14.51 -11.00 -18.01
N ARG A 320 -15.15 -12.14 -17.79
CA ARG A 320 -16.49 -12.46 -18.34
C ARG A 320 -17.56 -11.48 -17.87
N ILE A 321 -17.47 -10.97 -16.65
CA ILE A 321 -18.42 -9.98 -16.11
C ILE A 321 -17.97 -8.52 -16.36
N GLY A 322 -16.98 -8.30 -17.24
CA GLY A 322 -16.59 -6.97 -17.73
C GLY A 322 -15.49 -6.25 -16.93
N PHE A 323 -14.85 -6.91 -15.98
CA PHE A 323 -13.78 -6.34 -15.16
C PHE A 323 -12.39 -6.68 -15.71
N ASP A 324 -11.55 -5.67 -15.92
CA ASP A 324 -10.19 -5.84 -16.42
C ASP A 324 -9.20 -6.07 -15.28
N ILE A 325 -8.98 -7.33 -14.94
CA ILE A 325 -8.11 -7.74 -13.83
C ILE A 325 -6.65 -7.86 -14.29
N THR A 326 -5.74 -7.18 -13.62
CA THR A 326 -4.29 -7.31 -13.82
C THR A 326 -3.63 -7.85 -12.55
N HIS A 327 -2.88 -8.94 -12.70
CA HIS A 327 -2.13 -9.52 -11.60
C HIS A 327 -0.85 -8.71 -11.34
N VAL A 328 -0.63 -8.39 -10.07
CA VAL A 328 0.57 -7.69 -9.61
C VAL A 328 1.14 -8.41 -8.40
N TYR A 329 2.41 -8.18 -8.11
CA TYR A 329 3.08 -8.83 -6.99
C TYR A 329 4.09 -7.93 -6.31
N GLY A 330 4.24 -8.17 -5.02
CA GLY A 330 5.16 -7.50 -4.13
C GLY A 330 4.81 -7.84 -2.69
N LEU A 331 5.61 -7.31 -1.78
CA LEU A 331 5.54 -7.58 -0.36
C LEU A 331 5.39 -6.28 0.42
N THR A 332 5.24 -6.40 1.74
CA THR A 332 5.29 -5.22 2.61
C THR A 332 6.60 -4.47 2.42
N GLU A 333 7.70 -5.21 2.24
CA GLU A 333 9.05 -4.73 2.04
C GLU A 333 9.27 -4.00 0.71
N THR A 334 8.35 -4.11 -0.26
CA THR A 334 8.45 -3.46 -1.57
C THR A 334 7.34 -2.44 -1.80
N TYR A 335 6.84 -1.81 -0.73
CA TYR A 335 5.78 -0.79 -0.80
C TYR A 335 4.43 -1.33 -1.33
N GLY A 336 4.22 -2.65 -1.22
CA GLY A 336 3.18 -3.36 -1.95
C GLY A 336 3.68 -3.86 -3.30
N PRO A 337 2.86 -3.86 -4.36
CA PRO A 337 3.28 -4.29 -5.69
C PRO A 337 4.49 -3.54 -6.25
N ALA A 338 5.45 -4.31 -6.75
CA ALA A 338 6.66 -3.85 -7.44
C ALA A 338 6.94 -4.62 -8.74
N SER A 339 6.09 -5.60 -9.09
CA SER A 339 6.03 -6.25 -10.40
C SER A 339 4.59 -6.36 -10.90
N VAL A 340 4.42 -6.41 -12.23
CA VAL A 340 3.13 -6.50 -12.91
C VAL A 340 3.17 -7.58 -13.97
N CYS A 341 2.08 -8.33 -14.09
CA CYS A 341 1.79 -9.08 -15.30
C CYS A 341 1.43 -8.10 -16.43
N ALA A 342 2.45 -7.51 -17.06
CA ALA A 342 2.24 -6.58 -18.17
C ALA A 342 1.51 -7.32 -19.29
N LYS A 343 0.30 -6.87 -19.62
CA LYS A 343 -0.55 -7.53 -20.61
C LYS A 343 -0.11 -7.19 -22.01
N HIS A 344 -0.17 -8.19 -22.87
CA HIS A 344 0.05 -8.05 -24.29
C HIS A 344 -1.28 -8.16 -25.04
N PRO A 345 -1.59 -7.25 -25.99
CA PRO A 345 -2.82 -7.32 -26.77
C PRO A 345 -3.00 -8.66 -27.50
N GLU A 346 -1.91 -9.24 -28.01
CA GLU A 346 -1.91 -10.51 -28.72
C GLU A 346 -2.38 -11.70 -27.87
N TRP A 347 -2.29 -11.62 -26.53
CA TRP A 347 -2.78 -12.70 -25.67
C TRP A 347 -4.30 -12.86 -25.78
N GLN A 348 -5.05 -11.81 -26.10
CA GLN A 348 -6.51 -11.88 -26.21
C GLN A 348 -6.99 -12.81 -27.34
N ALA A 349 -6.13 -13.06 -28.33
CA ALA A 349 -6.42 -13.97 -29.44
C ALA A 349 -6.10 -15.44 -29.13
N LEU A 350 -5.48 -15.73 -27.99
CA LEU A 350 -5.10 -17.09 -27.59
C LEU A 350 -6.28 -17.85 -26.96
N PRO A 351 -6.24 -19.19 -26.92
CA PRO A 351 -7.19 -19.98 -26.14
C PRO A 351 -7.24 -19.52 -24.67
N LEU A 352 -8.42 -19.58 -24.05
CA LEU A 352 -8.65 -19.06 -22.69
C LEU A 352 -7.67 -19.62 -21.65
N GLU A 353 -7.40 -20.92 -21.71
CA GLU A 353 -6.42 -21.59 -20.85
C GLU A 353 -5.03 -20.95 -20.94
N GLU A 354 -4.59 -20.61 -22.15
CA GLU A 354 -3.31 -19.97 -22.39
C GLU A 354 -3.30 -18.52 -21.89
N GLN A 355 -4.41 -17.78 -22.09
CA GLN A 355 -4.56 -16.45 -21.52
C GLN A 355 -4.40 -16.46 -20.00
N VAL A 356 -5.01 -17.43 -19.33
CA VAL A 356 -4.94 -17.58 -17.89
C VAL A 356 -3.54 -17.93 -17.43
N ARG A 357 -2.88 -18.87 -18.11
CA ARG A 357 -1.49 -19.24 -17.82
C ARG A 357 -0.58 -18.02 -17.86
N LEU A 358 -0.74 -17.18 -18.89
CA LEU A 358 0.04 -15.95 -19.08
C LEU A 358 -0.32 -14.86 -18.05
N ASN A 359 -1.61 -14.60 -17.81
CA ASN A 359 -2.08 -13.58 -16.87
C ASN A 359 -1.85 -13.94 -15.40
N GLY A 360 -1.65 -15.23 -15.08
CA GLY A 360 -1.37 -15.72 -13.73
C GLY A 360 0.08 -15.54 -13.27
N ARG A 361 0.93 -14.83 -14.02
CA ARG A 361 2.35 -14.60 -13.69
C ARG A 361 2.53 -13.34 -12.83
N GLN A 362 3.53 -13.33 -11.95
CA GLN A 362 3.95 -12.14 -11.20
C GLN A 362 4.54 -11.07 -12.12
N GLY A 363 5.09 -11.54 -13.25
CA GLY A 363 5.41 -10.73 -14.41
C GLY A 363 6.74 -10.03 -14.32
N VAL A 364 6.78 -8.76 -14.71
CA VAL A 364 7.99 -7.98 -14.91
C VAL A 364 8.04 -6.79 -13.95
N ARG A 365 9.23 -6.22 -13.76
CA ARG A 365 9.43 -5.08 -12.83
C ARG A 365 8.53 -3.89 -13.17
N TYR A 366 8.16 -3.14 -12.15
CA TYR A 366 7.61 -1.80 -12.30
C TYR A 366 8.61 -0.83 -12.94
N HIS A 367 8.09 0.22 -13.57
CA HIS A 367 8.87 1.21 -14.32
C HIS A 367 10.01 1.85 -13.50
N LEU A 368 9.74 2.18 -12.23
CA LEU A 368 10.69 2.86 -11.35
C LEU A 368 11.41 1.90 -10.37
N GLN A 369 11.23 0.59 -10.54
CA GLN A 369 12.06 -0.42 -9.90
C GLN A 369 13.25 -0.76 -10.80
N GLU A 370 14.44 -0.92 -10.22
CA GLU A 370 15.65 -1.18 -11.01
C GLU A 370 15.65 -2.62 -11.55
N GLY A 371 15.28 -3.59 -10.72
CA GLY A 371 15.28 -5.00 -11.09
C GLY A 371 14.28 -5.84 -10.31
N VAL A 372 13.75 -6.85 -11.00
CA VAL A 372 13.17 -8.06 -10.41
C VAL A 372 13.77 -9.23 -11.19
N THR A 373 14.25 -10.25 -10.49
CA THR A 373 14.79 -11.46 -11.12
C THR A 373 14.63 -12.66 -10.21
N VAL A 374 14.89 -13.85 -10.75
CA VAL A 374 15.04 -15.08 -9.98
C VAL A 374 16.53 -15.42 -9.92
N MET A 375 17.04 -15.70 -8.73
CA MET A 375 18.46 -16.01 -8.49
C MET A 375 18.60 -17.22 -7.56
N ASN A 376 19.73 -17.93 -7.67
CA ASN A 376 20.12 -18.88 -6.64
C ASN A 376 20.45 -18.09 -5.34
N PRO A 377 19.80 -18.40 -4.20
CA PRO A 377 19.93 -17.61 -2.97
C PRO A 377 21.28 -17.74 -2.25
N GLU A 378 22.06 -18.76 -2.61
CA GLU A 378 23.40 -19.02 -2.06
C GLU A 378 24.49 -18.38 -2.93
N THR A 379 24.45 -18.62 -4.25
CA THR A 379 25.49 -18.13 -5.17
C THR A 379 25.25 -16.70 -5.65
N MET A 380 24.02 -16.18 -5.51
CA MET A 380 23.57 -14.90 -6.06
C MET A 380 23.66 -14.81 -7.59
N GLU A 381 23.70 -15.96 -8.28
CA GLU A 381 23.70 -16.01 -9.74
C GLU A 381 22.26 -16.07 -10.29
N PRO A 382 21.92 -15.33 -11.35
CA PRO A 382 20.63 -15.44 -12.03
C PRO A 382 20.38 -16.84 -12.56
N VAL A 383 19.16 -17.35 -12.39
CA VAL A 383 18.76 -18.62 -13.00
C VAL A 383 18.55 -18.46 -14.52
N PRO A 384 18.73 -19.52 -15.33
CA PRO A 384 18.36 -19.51 -16.74
C PRO A 384 16.88 -19.16 -16.95
N ARG A 385 16.55 -18.61 -18.12
CA ARG A 385 15.17 -18.27 -18.52
C ARG A 385 14.50 -19.45 -19.22
N ASP A 386 14.51 -20.62 -18.60
CA ASP A 386 13.94 -21.85 -19.15
C ASP A 386 12.51 -22.12 -18.66
N GLY A 387 12.04 -21.38 -17.65
CA GLY A 387 10.74 -21.61 -17.00
C GLY A 387 10.71 -22.83 -16.08
N GLU A 388 11.87 -23.44 -15.80
CA GLU A 388 12.02 -24.70 -15.07
C GLU A 388 12.98 -24.56 -13.88
N THR A 389 14.12 -23.90 -14.06
CA THR A 389 15.15 -23.75 -13.02
C THR A 389 14.63 -22.85 -11.90
N MET A 390 14.50 -23.46 -10.72
CA MET A 390 14.00 -22.79 -9.52
C MET A 390 15.07 -21.89 -8.88
N GLY A 391 14.64 -20.73 -8.41
CA GLY A 391 15.40 -19.89 -7.50
C GLY A 391 14.48 -19.02 -6.64
N GLU A 392 15.05 -18.01 -6.01
CA GLU A 392 14.33 -17.04 -5.19
C GLU A 392 14.04 -15.76 -6.00
N ILE A 393 12.82 -15.22 -5.88
CA ILE A 393 12.55 -13.87 -6.39
C ILE A 393 13.33 -12.86 -5.57
N MET A 394 14.02 -11.94 -6.23
CA MET A 394 14.68 -10.83 -5.57
C MET A 394 14.42 -9.52 -6.29
N PHE A 395 14.38 -8.44 -5.51
CA PHE A 395 14.16 -7.08 -5.98
C PHE A 395 15.38 -6.19 -5.75
N ARG A 396 15.60 -5.22 -6.65
CA ARG A 396 16.60 -4.17 -6.47
C ARG A 396 16.05 -2.84 -6.95
N GLY A 397 16.42 -1.77 -6.26
CA GLY A 397 16.10 -0.40 -6.68
C GLY A 397 15.35 0.39 -5.61
N ASN A 398 14.67 1.45 -6.06
CA ASN A 398 14.11 2.48 -5.20
C ASN A 398 12.74 2.12 -4.59
N ILE A 399 12.14 1.00 -4.99
CA ILE A 399 10.85 0.51 -4.49
C ILE A 399 11.11 -0.68 -3.55
N THR A 400 11.95 -0.44 -2.55
CA THR A 400 12.34 -1.42 -1.54
C THR A 400 12.53 -0.69 -0.21
N MET A 401 12.08 -1.29 0.88
CA MET A 401 12.06 -0.69 2.22
C MET A 401 13.44 -0.15 2.64
N LYS A 402 13.46 0.74 3.62
CA LYS A 402 14.69 1.20 4.28
C LYS A 402 15.36 0.07 5.06
N GLY A 403 14.57 -0.84 5.63
CA GLY A 403 15.01 -1.97 6.44
C GLY A 403 13.99 -2.33 7.52
N TYR A 404 14.35 -3.27 8.38
CA TYR A 404 13.54 -3.65 9.54
C TYR A 404 13.91 -2.82 10.77
N LEU A 405 12.92 -2.15 11.35
CA LEU A 405 13.05 -1.33 12.55
C LEU A 405 13.63 -2.16 13.70
N LYS A 406 14.68 -1.64 14.34
CA LYS A 406 15.37 -2.26 15.49
C LYS A 406 15.87 -3.69 15.24
N ASN A 407 16.06 -4.08 13.98
CA ASN A 407 16.52 -5.41 13.61
C ASN A 407 17.59 -5.35 12.49
N PRO A 408 18.82 -4.92 12.82
CA PRO A 408 19.90 -4.77 11.84
C PRO A 408 20.30 -6.11 11.21
N SER A 409 20.33 -7.22 11.96
CA SER A 409 20.70 -8.53 11.42
C SER A 409 19.69 -9.04 10.38
N ALA A 410 18.39 -8.93 10.64
CA ALA A 410 17.38 -9.28 9.65
C ALA A 410 17.43 -8.36 8.42
N THR A 411 17.86 -7.11 8.60
CA THR A 411 18.01 -6.15 7.51
C THR A 411 19.20 -6.53 6.62
N GLU A 412 20.36 -6.81 7.22
CA GLU A 412 21.56 -7.27 6.51
C GLU A 412 21.32 -8.60 5.79
N GLU A 413 20.64 -9.54 6.44
CA GLU A 413 20.26 -10.82 5.84
C GLU A 413 19.36 -10.62 4.61
N ALA A 414 18.34 -9.76 4.73
CA ALA A 414 17.39 -9.51 3.65
C ALA A 414 18.01 -8.75 2.46
N PHE A 415 19.09 -7.99 2.66
CA PHE A 415 19.77 -7.20 1.62
C PHE A 415 21.10 -7.80 1.13
N ARG A 416 21.41 -9.03 1.53
CA ARG A 416 22.66 -9.70 1.17
C ARG A 416 22.84 -9.73 -0.35
N GLY A 417 24.08 -9.54 -0.80
CA GLY A 417 24.41 -9.55 -2.24
C GLY A 417 23.84 -8.36 -3.04
N GLY A 418 23.36 -7.30 -2.38
CA GLY A 418 22.88 -6.08 -3.04
C GLY A 418 21.47 -6.19 -3.64
N TRP A 419 20.72 -7.23 -3.24
CA TRP A 419 19.33 -7.46 -3.62
C TRP A 419 18.49 -7.72 -2.38
N TYR A 420 17.20 -7.37 -2.45
CA TYR A 420 16.22 -7.77 -1.45
C TYR A 420 15.75 -9.19 -1.72
N HIS A 421 16.02 -10.07 -0.76
CA HIS A 421 15.57 -11.45 -0.69
C HIS A 421 14.11 -11.54 -0.21
N THR A 422 13.22 -12.04 -1.07
CA THR A 422 11.78 -12.16 -0.76
C THR A 422 11.43 -13.42 0.02
N GLY A 423 12.21 -14.49 -0.13
CA GLY A 423 11.90 -15.84 0.31
C GLY A 423 10.87 -16.59 -0.55
N ASP A 424 10.33 -16.00 -1.63
CA ASP A 424 9.38 -16.66 -2.53
C ASP A 424 10.12 -17.40 -3.65
N LEU A 425 9.76 -18.66 -3.91
CA LEU A 425 10.40 -19.51 -4.92
C LEU A 425 9.70 -19.36 -6.28
N ALA A 426 10.50 -19.20 -7.32
CA ALA A 426 10.01 -18.92 -8.66
C ALA A 426 10.94 -19.45 -9.73
N VAL A 427 10.44 -19.35 -10.96
CA VAL A 427 11.20 -19.58 -12.19
C VAL A 427 11.16 -18.30 -13.04
N MET A 428 12.18 -18.13 -13.89
CA MET A 428 12.17 -17.09 -14.92
C MET A 428 11.70 -17.70 -16.24
N GLN A 429 10.59 -17.21 -16.79
CA GLN A 429 10.06 -17.69 -18.06
C GLN A 429 10.94 -17.22 -19.25
N PRO A 430 10.90 -17.92 -20.41
CA PRO A 430 11.68 -17.54 -21.60
C PRO A 430 11.46 -16.10 -22.08
N ASP A 431 10.27 -15.55 -21.87
CA ASP A 431 9.90 -14.17 -22.19
C ASP A 431 10.27 -13.15 -21.09
N GLY A 432 10.95 -13.58 -20.04
CA GLY A 432 11.43 -12.73 -18.94
C GLY A 432 10.41 -12.46 -17.84
N TYR A 433 9.26 -13.16 -17.83
CA TYR A 433 8.26 -13.04 -16.78
C TYR A 433 8.60 -13.94 -15.60
N VAL A 434 8.49 -13.41 -14.38
CA VAL A 434 8.58 -14.20 -13.16
C VAL A 434 7.28 -14.98 -12.95
N LYS A 435 7.41 -16.28 -12.61
CA LYS A 435 6.29 -17.12 -12.18
C LYS A 435 6.65 -17.78 -10.85
N ILE A 436 5.92 -17.42 -9.81
CA ILE A 436 5.98 -18.11 -8.51
C ILE A 436 5.53 -19.54 -8.69
N LYS A 437 6.29 -20.43 -8.06
CA LYS A 437 6.01 -21.86 -7.97
C LYS A 437 5.68 -22.28 -6.55
N ASP A 438 6.31 -21.69 -5.55
CA ASP A 438 6.04 -22.00 -4.14
C ASP A 438 6.62 -20.92 -3.21
N ARG A 439 6.49 -21.08 -1.90
CA ARG A 439 7.30 -20.39 -0.89
C ARG A 439 8.37 -21.31 -0.33
N SER A 440 9.57 -20.77 -0.11
CA SER A 440 10.69 -21.55 0.44
C SER A 440 10.40 -22.23 1.77
N LYS A 441 9.48 -21.67 2.57
CA LYS A 441 9.06 -22.23 3.87
C LYS A 441 7.91 -23.23 3.78
N ASP A 442 7.19 -23.27 2.65
CA ASP A 442 5.98 -24.07 2.47
C ASP A 442 6.22 -25.30 1.58
N VAL A 443 7.43 -25.47 1.01
CA VAL A 443 7.83 -26.63 0.19
C VAL A 443 7.61 -27.94 0.94
N ILE A 444 6.87 -28.86 0.33
CA ILE A 444 6.68 -30.21 0.84
C ILE A 444 7.84 -31.07 0.33
N ILE A 445 8.70 -31.54 1.23
CA ILE A 445 9.75 -32.50 0.89
C ILE A 445 9.15 -33.91 0.98
N SER A 446 8.99 -34.59 -0.16
CA SER A 446 8.50 -35.96 -0.24
C SER A 446 9.46 -36.80 -1.09
N GLY A 447 9.98 -37.90 -0.54
CA GLY A 447 10.90 -38.80 -1.26
C GLY A 447 12.27 -38.21 -1.64
N GLY A 448 12.64 -37.02 -1.13
CA GLY A 448 13.87 -36.33 -1.48
C GLY A 448 13.72 -35.32 -2.63
N GLU A 449 12.51 -35.13 -3.16
CA GLU A 449 12.18 -34.10 -4.13
C GLU A 449 11.35 -32.98 -3.48
N ASN A 450 11.59 -31.74 -3.93
CA ASN A 450 10.84 -30.57 -3.50
C ASN A 450 9.53 -30.50 -4.31
N ILE A 451 8.39 -30.78 -3.67
CA ILE A 451 7.06 -30.65 -4.27
C ILE A 451 6.47 -29.30 -3.88
N SER A 452 5.94 -28.57 -4.88
CA SER A 452 5.28 -27.29 -4.63
C SER A 452 4.00 -27.48 -3.81
N SER A 453 3.85 -26.72 -2.73
CA SER A 453 2.59 -26.65 -1.95
C SER A 453 1.42 -26.07 -2.75
N ILE A 454 1.70 -25.31 -3.82
CA ILE A 454 0.70 -24.70 -4.71
C ILE A 454 0.14 -25.74 -5.72
N GLU A 455 0.89 -26.82 -5.98
CA GLU A 455 0.51 -27.87 -6.94
C GLU A 455 -0.28 -29.04 -6.30
N VAL A 456 -0.44 -29.05 -4.97
CA VAL A 456 -1.13 -30.10 -4.18
C VAL A 456 -2.59 -29.77 -3.88
#